data_AF-A0AAW1IZS6-F1
#
_entry.id   AF-A0AAW1IZS6-F1
#
_cell.length_a   1.000
_cell.length_b   1.000
_cell.length_c   1.000
_cell.angle_alpha   90.00
_cell.angle_beta   90.00
_cell.angle_gamma   90.00
#
_symmetry.space_group_name_H-M   'P 1'
#
loop_
_entity.id
_entity.type
_entity.pdbx_description
1 polymer ?
#
loop_
_entity_poly.entity_id
_entity_poly.type
_entity_poly.pdbx_seq_one_letter_code
_entity_poly.pdbx_strand_id
1 'polypeptide(L)'
;MTNYLILKAIKDVKEEQIELRNEIKQFREDQKVFNKEINHLKEENEKLKKENNIIKKELTNIKKELVDVKNEMNWIEKDKKKNRVVVKRLQINTSDTEWNLRTHMKNEYDKLRVMSNKSELRKMGSEKIYIDDYLTKKEREKQKHVAMRAQEEKRKGKLVKIGYSKVIIDGVEWRWNRNSEQLEIHETKN
;
A
#
# COMPACT_ATOMS: atom_id res chain seq x y z
N MET A 1 49.17 43.39 84.69
CA MET A 1 48.02 42.52 84.32
C MET A 1 47.31 43.03 83.06
N THR A 2 47.02 44.33 82.97
CA THR A 2 46.38 45.00 81.82
C THR A 2 47.09 44.80 80.48
N ASN A 3 48.42 44.96 80.42
CA ASN A 3 49.17 44.85 79.16
C ASN A 3 49.13 43.43 78.55
N TYR A 4 49.10 42.39 79.41
CA TYR A 4 48.98 40.99 79.00
C TYR A 4 47.62 40.69 78.36
N LEU A 5 46.53 41.21 78.95
CA LEU A 5 45.17 41.05 78.40
C LEU A 5 45.04 41.73 77.03
N ILE A 6 45.64 42.92 76.86
CA ILE A 6 45.66 43.63 75.57
C ILE A 6 46.41 42.82 74.51
N LEU A 7 47.59 42.27 74.84
CA LEU A 7 48.36 41.44 73.91
C LEU A 7 47.59 40.18 73.49
N LYS A 8 46.88 39.54 74.43
CA LYS A 8 46.02 38.38 74.12
C LYS A 8 44.90 38.76 73.15
N ALA A 9 44.16 39.84 73.43
CA ALA A 9 43.08 40.30 72.55
C ALA A 9 43.59 40.65 71.13
N ILE A 10 44.77 41.29 71.02
CA ILE A 10 45.39 41.57 69.71
C ILE A 10 45.72 40.28 68.96
N LYS A 11 46.17 39.24 69.67
CA LYS A 11 46.47 37.94 69.06
C LYS A 11 45.20 37.27 68.54
N ASP A 12 44.14 37.23 69.35
CA ASP A 12 42.86 36.62 68.98
C ASP A 12 42.26 37.34 67.75
N VAL A 13 42.26 38.68 67.73
CA VAL A 13 41.81 39.47 66.56
C VAL A 13 42.65 39.20 65.31
N LYS A 14 43.96 38.97 65.45
CA LYS A 14 44.82 38.61 64.31
C LYS A 14 44.49 37.24 63.75
N GLU A 15 44.20 36.26 64.63
CA GLU A 15 43.80 34.92 64.22
C GLU A 15 42.47 34.96 63.46
N GLU A 16 41.45 35.65 63.99
CA GLU A 16 40.16 35.87 63.30
C GLU A 16 40.34 36.57 61.95
N GLN A 17 41.24 37.57 61.85
CA GLN A 17 41.53 38.23 60.56
C GLN A 17 42.15 37.29 59.52
N ILE A 18 42.95 36.30 59.95
CA ILE A 18 43.55 35.31 59.05
C ILE A 18 42.47 34.34 58.57
N GLU A 19 41.60 33.88 59.46
CA GLU A 19 40.46 33.01 59.12
C GLU A 19 39.54 33.68 58.11
N LEU A 20 39.11 34.91 58.38
CA LEU A 20 38.28 35.70 57.45
C LEU A 20 38.95 35.87 56.08
N ARG A 21 40.27 36.09 56.03
CA ARG A 21 40.99 36.17 54.75
C ARG A 21 40.95 34.85 53.97
N ASN A 22 41.00 33.71 54.65
CA ASN A 22 40.94 32.41 54.01
C ASN A 22 39.53 32.12 53.50
N GLU A 23 38.49 32.44 54.27
CA GLU A 23 37.10 32.34 53.83
C GLU A 23 36.84 33.20 52.59
N ILE A 24 37.29 34.46 52.59
CA ILE A 24 37.16 35.35 51.43
C ILE A 24 37.86 34.77 50.19
N LYS A 25 39.01 34.12 50.35
CA LYS A 25 39.69 33.44 49.22
C LYS A 25 38.86 32.27 48.71
N GLN A 26 38.31 31.44 49.60
CA GLN A 26 37.47 30.31 49.22
C GLN A 26 36.22 30.78 48.48
N PHE A 27 35.52 31.79 49.02
CA PHE A 27 34.34 32.38 48.37
C PHE A 27 34.64 32.89 46.95
N ARG A 28 35.81 33.48 46.73
CA ARG A 28 36.21 33.93 45.39
C ARG A 28 36.43 32.78 44.42
N GLU A 29 36.96 31.66 44.91
CA GLU A 29 37.17 30.49 44.07
C GLU A 29 35.84 29.82 43.71
N ASP A 30 34.95 29.67 44.68
CA ASP A 30 33.59 29.16 44.47
C ASP A 30 32.82 30.04 43.47
N GLN A 31 32.93 31.37 43.58
CA GLN A 31 32.35 32.30 42.61
C GLN A 31 32.88 32.08 41.18
N LYS A 32 34.16 31.76 41.00
CA LYS A 32 34.70 31.44 39.66
C LYS A 32 34.11 30.14 39.12
N VAL A 33 33.93 29.12 39.96
CA VAL A 33 33.31 27.85 39.57
C VAL A 33 31.87 28.08 39.14
N PHE A 34 31.07 28.80 39.93
CA PHE A 34 29.70 29.14 39.58
C PHE A 34 29.61 29.94 38.28
N ASN A 35 30.51 30.89 38.04
CA ASN A 35 30.53 31.64 36.79
C ASN A 35 30.81 30.74 35.57
N LYS A 36 31.69 29.74 35.70
CA LYS A 36 31.93 28.77 34.62
C LYS A 36 30.68 27.93 34.34
N GLU A 37 30.02 27.46 35.38
CA GLU A 37 28.80 26.65 35.26
C GLU A 37 27.64 27.45 34.65
N ILE A 38 27.45 28.71 35.06
CA ILE A 38 26.48 29.62 34.45
C ILE A 38 26.74 29.81 32.95
N ASN A 39 28.01 29.95 32.55
CA ASN A 39 28.35 30.10 31.13
C ASN A 39 28.07 28.82 30.35
N HIS A 40 28.40 27.66 30.93
CA HIS A 40 28.08 26.37 30.32
C HIS A 40 26.57 26.18 30.10
N LEU A 41 25.76 26.47 31.13
CA LEU A 41 24.30 26.41 31.04
C LEU A 41 23.73 27.38 30.00
N LYS A 42 24.32 28.57 29.84
CA LYS A 42 23.94 29.50 28.75
C LYS A 42 24.21 28.91 27.38
N GLU A 43 25.36 28.27 27.18
CA GLU A 43 25.71 27.63 25.91
C GLU A 43 24.77 26.46 25.57
N GLU A 44 24.47 25.60 26.55
CA GLU A 44 23.50 24.51 26.37
C GLU A 44 22.11 25.04 26.03
N ASN A 45 21.65 26.08 26.72
CA ASN A 45 20.35 26.70 26.44
C ASN A 45 20.27 27.28 25.02
N GLU A 46 21.36 27.89 24.51
CA GLU A 46 21.43 28.35 23.12
C GLU A 46 21.40 27.21 22.10
N LYS A 47 22.01 26.06 22.40
CA LYS A 47 21.90 24.85 21.55
C LYS A 47 20.45 24.35 21.52
N LEU A 48 19.80 24.21 22.68
CA LEU A 48 18.41 23.78 22.79
C LEU A 48 17.43 24.71 22.07
N LYS A 49 17.69 26.03 22.07
CA LYS A 49 16.90 26.98 21.27
C LYS A 49 17.04 26.74 19.77
N LYS A 50 18.24 26.46 19.29
CA LYS A 50 18.49 26.15 17.87
C LYS A 50 17.78 24.86 17.45
N GLU A 51 17.90 23.80 18.24
CA GLU A 51 17.22 22.52 18.00
C GLU A 51 15.69 22.69 17.96
N ASN A 52 15.12 23.42 18.94
CA ASN A 52 13.69 23.73 18.95
C ASN A 52 13.23 24.48 17.69
N ASN A 53 14.06 25.38 17.15
CA ASN A 53 13.73 26.09 15.91
C ASN A 53 13.76 25.16 14.69
N ILE A 54 14.66 24.17 14.65
CA ILE A 54 14.70 23.15 13.59
C ILE A 54 13.43 22.30 13.65
N ILE A 55 13.09 21.77 14.84
CA ILE A 55 11.89 20.94 15.05
C ILE A 55 10.63 21.71 14.64
N LYS A 56 10.52 22.99 14.99
CA LYS A 56 9.40 23.83 14.55
C LYS A 56 9.28 23.91 13.02
N LYS A 57 10.40 24.07 12.30
CA LYS A 57 10.41 24.10 10.83
C LYS A 57 9.98 22.76 10.25
N GLU A 58 10.51 21.65 10.75
CA GLU A 58 10.11 20.30 10.32
C GLU A 58 8.62 20.05 10.54
N LEU A 59 8.08 20.42 11.70
CA LEU A 59 6.65 20.33 11.98
C LEU A 59 5.81 21.15 11.01
N THR A 60 6.27 22.34 10.60
CA THR A 60 5.55 23.12 9.57
C THR A 60 5.59 22.46 8.21
N ASN A 61 6.67 21.76 7.86
CA ASN A 61 6.80 21.04 6.59
C ASN A 61 5.89 19.82 6.56
N ILE A 62 5.92 18.99 7.62
CA ILE A 62 5.04 17.82 7.78
C ILE A 62 3.56 18.22 7.69
N LYS A 63 3.19 19.36 8.30
CA LYS A 63 1.80 19.87 8.19
C LYS A 63 1.40 20.19 6.74
N LYS A 64 2.32 20.72 5.92
CA LYS A 64 2.05 20.98 4.49
C LYS A 64 1.87 19.67 3.72
N GLU A 65 2.81 18.74 3.90
CA GLU A 65 2.73 17.42 3.26
C GLU A 65 1.45 16.66 3.61
N LEU A 66 0.99 16.74 4.86
CA LEU A 66 -0.29 16.15 5.28
C LEU A 66 -1.49 16.80 4.58
N VAL A 67 -1.46 18.11 4.34
CA VAL A 67 -2.51 18.80 3.58
C VAL A 67 -2.52 18.32 2.13
N ASP A 68 -1.35 18.17 1.52
CA ASP A 68 -1.22 17.67 0.14
C ASP A 68 -1.72 16.23 0.01
N VAL A 69 -1.30 15.33 0.91
CA VAL A 69 -1.80 13.94 0.96
C VAL A 69 -3.32 13.91 1.16
N LYS A 70 -3.87 14.77 2.02
CA LYS A 70 -5.32 14.88 2.21
C LYS A 70 -6.03 15.31 0.94
N ASN A 71 -5.46 16.25 0.18
CA ASN A 71 -6.01 16.70 -1.09
C ASN A 71 -5.98 15.58 -2.16
N GLU A 72 -4.86 14.84 -2.24
CA GLU A 72 -4.75 13.68 -3.12
C GLU A 72 -5.77 12.59 -2.76
N MET A 73 -5.93 12.28 -1.48
CA MET A 73 -6.93 11.31 -1.00
C MET A 73 -8.35 11.73 -1.40
N ASN A 74 -8.70 13.00 -1.24
CA ASN A 74 -9.99 13.54 -1.67
C ASN A 74 -10.19 13.44 -3.19
N TRP A 75 -9.13 13.66 -3.98
CA TRP A 75 -9.16 13.49 -5.43
C TRP A 75 -9.41 12.03 -5.80
N ILE A 76 -8.67 11.08 -5.18
CA ILE A 76 -8.85 9.63 -5.38
C ILE A 76 -10.26 9.22 -4.99
N GLU A 77 -10.83 9.74 -3.91
CA GLU A 77 -12.18 9.40 -3.50
C GLU A 77 -13.24 9.91 -4.50
N LYS A 78 -13.05 11.12 -5.03
CA LYS A 78 -13.90 11.65 -6.12
C LYS A 78 -13.77 10.80 -7.37
N ASP A 79 -12.55 10.41 -7.74
CA ASP A 79 -12.30 9.56 -8.91
C ASP A 79 -12.91 8.17 -8.74
N LYS A 80 -12.73 7.54 -7.57
CA LYS A 80 -13.41 6.29 -7.19
C LYS A 80 -14.94 6.42 -7.25
N LYS A 81 -15.52 7.54 -6.80
CA LYS A 81 -16.98 7.78 -6.90
C LYS A 81 -17.41 7.93 -8.35
N LYS A 82 -16.67 8.67 -9.19
CA LYS A 82 -16.94 8.78 -10.63
C LYS A 82 -16.84 7.42 -11.31
N ASN A 83 -15.75 6.69 -11.09
CA ASN A 83 -15.55 5.34 -11.61
C ASN A 83 -16.63 4.39 -11.09
N ARG A 84 -17.03 4.46 -9.81
CA ARG A 84 -18.17 3.70 -9.28
C ARG A 84 -19.49 4.06 -9.93
N VAL A 85 -19.75 5.33 -10.23
CA VAL A 85 -20.97 5.77 -10.93
C VAL A 85 -20.93 5.37 -12.40
N VAL A 86 -19.79 5.44 -13.06
CA VAL A 86 -19.58 4.92 -14.42
C VAL A 86 -19.79 3.42 -14.44
N VAL A 87 -19.18 2.70 -13.50
CA VAL A 87 -19.37 1.25 -13.30
C VAL A 87 -20.82 0.94 -12.93
N LYS A 88 -21.51 1.72 -12.07
CA LYS A 88 -22.94 1.54 -11.76
C LYS A 88 -23.84 1.80 -12.97
N ARG A 89 -23.55 2.84 -13.76
CA ARG A 89 -24.21 3.08 -15.05
C ARG A 89 -23.93 1.96 -16.06
N LEU A 90 -22.82 1.24 -15.90
CA LEU A 90 -22.49 0.02 -16.63
C LEU A 90 -22.97 -1.27 -15.92
N GLN A 91 -23.47 -1.20 -14.68
CA GLN A 91 -23.97 -2.34 -13.91
C GLN A 91 -25.44 -2.58 -14.28
N ILE A 92 -25.58 -3.50 -15.22
CA ILE A 92 -26.68 -4.44 -15.34
C ILE A 92 -27.01 -4.97 -13.92
N ASN A 93 -28.27 -4.82 -13.50
CA ASN A 93 -28.80 -5.41 -12.28
C ASN A 93 -28.47 -6.90 -12.25
N THR A 94 -27.66 -7.32 -11.30
CA THR A 94 -27.65 -8.71 -10.83
C THR A 94 -27.23 -8.65 -9.38
N SER A 95 -28.21 -8.89 -8.51
CA SER A 95 -28.00 -9.27 -7.12
C SER A 95 -27.03 -10.46 -7.09
N ASP A 96 -25.95 -10.33 -6.34
CA ASP A 96 -25.30 -11.40 -5.58
C ASP A 96 -23.78 -11.22 -5.54
N THR A 97 -23.31 -11.37 -4.31
CA THR A 97 -22.02 -10.98 -3.81
C THR A 97 -21.01 -12.08 -4.10
N GLU A 98 -20.45 -12.09 -5.30
CA GLU A 98 -19.24 -12.87 -5.61
C GLU A 98 -18.20 -11.95 -6.26
N TRP A 99 -16.93 -12.10 -5.88
CA TRP A 99 -15.78 -11.33 -6.37
C TRP A 99 -15.53 -11.62 -7.86
N ASN A 100 -16.40 -11.11 -8.72
CA ASN A 100 -16.30 -11.24 -10.17
C ASN A 100 -15.39 -10.13 -10.71
N LEU A 101 -14.13 -10.47 -11.00
CA LEU A 101 -13.21 -9.57 -11.68
C LEU A 101 -13.44 -9.61 -13.20
N ARG A 102 -13.97 -8.53 -13.75
CA ARG A 102 -14.11 -8.36 -15.21
C ARG A 102 -12.89 -7.62 -15.78
N THR A 103 -12.16 -8.29 -16.67
CA THR A 103 -11.05 -7.69 -17.42
C THR A 103 -11.41 -7.54 -18.90
N HIS A 104 -10.93 -6.47 -19.53
CA HIS A 104 -11.08 -6.24 -20.97
C HIS A 104 -9.73 -6.50 -21.64
N MET A 105 -9.70 -7.42 -22.61
CA MET A 105 -8.51 -7.69 -23.41
C MET A 105 -8.52 -6.82 -24.67
N LYS A 106 -7.34 -6.31 -25.07
CA LYS A 106 -7.21 -5.39 -26.21
C LYS A 106 -7.44 -6.07 -27.56
N ASN A 107 -7.21 -7.39 -27.65
CA ASN A 107 -7.37 -8.16 -28.88
C ASN A 107 -8.07 -9.50 -28.58
N GLU A 108 -8.65 -10.10 -29.62
CA GLU A 108 -9.35 -11.38 -29.53
C GLU A 108 -8.38 -12.56 -29.33
N TYR A 109 -7.14 -12.44 -29.81
CA TYR A 109 -6.13 -13.49 -29.73
C TYR A 109 -5.72 -13.81 -28.28
N ASP A 110 -5.48 -12.79 -27.46
CA ASP A 110 -5.16 -12.92 -26.04
C ASP A 110 -6.32 -13.58 -25.29
N LYS A 111 -7.56 -13.21 -25.64
CA LYS A 111 -8.77 -13.82 -25.11
C LYS A 111 -8.84 -15.30 -25.45
N LEU A 112 -8.58 -15.66 -26.70
CA LEU A 112 -8.53 -17.06 -27.15
C LEU A 112 -7.46 -17.86 -26.41
N ARG A 113 -6.26 -17.29 -26.23
CA ARG A 113 -5.14 -17.93 -25.51
C ARG A 113 -5.49 -18.22 -24.04
N VAL A 114 -6.16 -17.29 -23.36
CA VAL A 114 -6.60 -17.50 -21.97
C VAL A 114 -7.69 -18.57 -21.91
N MET A 115 -8.65 -18.53 -22.85
CA MET A 115 -9.76 -19.47 -22.89
C MET A 115 -9.34 -20.89 -23.28
N SER A 116 -8.33 -21.05 -24.14
CA SER A 116 -7.76 -22.37 -24.48
C SER A 116 -7.05 -23.00 -23.29
N ASN A 117 -6.36 -22.19 -22.47
CA ASN A 117 -5.57 -22.67 -21.34
C ASN A 117 -6.35 -22.65 -20.01
N LYS A 118 -7.65 -22.35 -20.06
CA LYS A 118 -8.54 -22.22 -18.88
C LYS A 118 -8.48 -23.44 -17.93
N SER A 119 -8.32 -24.65 -18.45
CA SER A 119 -8.21 -25.87 -17.64
C SER A 119 -6.93 -25.95 -16.81
N GLU A 120 -5.83 -25.40 -17.34
CA GLU A 120 -4.53 -25.35 -16.66
C GLU A 120 -4.51 -24.22 -15.65
N LEU A 121 -5.02 -23.04 -16.04
CA LEU A 121 -5.13 -21.87 -15.16
C LEU A 121 -5.97 -22.13 -13.90
N ARG A 122 -7.00 -22.99 -14.01
CA ARG A 122 -7.81 -23.47 -12.87
C ARG A 122 -7.01 -24.17 -11.78
N LYS A 123 -5.82 -24.71 -12.10
CA LYS A 123 -5.02 -25.55 -11.21
C LYS A 123 -3.70 -24.89 -10.77
N MET A 124 -3.44 -23.65 -11.19
CA MET A 124 -2.13 -23.00 -11.03
C MET A 124 -1.87 -22.50 -9.59
N GLY A 125 -2.90 -22.36 -8.75
CA GLY A 125 -2.80 -21.87 -7.37
C GLY A 125 -3.40 -22.84 -6.34
N SER A 126 -3.28 -22.48 -5.06
CA SER A 126 -3.90 -23.20 -3.93
C SER A 126 -5.44 -23.17 -3.98
N GLU A 127 -6.02 -22.17 -4.66
CA GLU A 127 -7.45 -21.98 -4.81
C GLU A 127 -7.91 -22.17 -6.26
N LYS A 128 -9.11 -22.74 -6.43
CA LYS A 128 -9.71 -22.95 -7.76
C LYS A 128 -10.27 -21.65 -8.30
N ILE A 129 -9.72 -21.19 -9.42
CA ILE A 129 -10.18 -19.97 -10.10
C ILE A 129 -11.16 -20.33 -11.21
N TYR A 130 -12.35 -19.74 -11.21
CA TYR A 130 -13.32 -19.88 -12.29
C TYR A 130 -13.19 -18.70 -13.26
N ILE A 131 -12.78 -18.99 -14.49
CA ILE A 131 -12.65 -18.00 -15.57
C ILE A 131 -13.80 -18.23 -16.53
N ASP A 132 -14.73 -17.32 -16.71
CA ASP A 132 -15.76 -17.42 -17.75
C ASP A 132 -15.64 -16.29 -18.77
N ASP A 133 -16.02 -16.59 -20.01
CA ASP A 133 -16.03 -15.61 -21.08
C ASP A 133 -17.32 -14.78 -20.99
N TYR A 134 -17.17 -13.44 -21.03
CA TYR A 134 -18.29 -12.56 -21.30
C TYR A 134 -18.64 -12.61 -22.78
N LEU A 135 -19.48 -13.58 -23.11
CA LEU A 135 -20.01 -13.80 -24.44
C LEU A 135 -21.00 -12.69 -24.82
N THR A 136 -20.78 -12.05 -25.95
CA THR A 136 -21.79 -11.25 -26.65
C THR A 136 -23.04 -12.10 -26.94
N LYS A 137 -24.19 -11.47 -27.22
CA LYS A 137 -25.42 -12.20 -27.58
C LYS A 137 -25.17 -13.17 -28.75
N LYS A 138 -24.40 -12.75 -29.75
CA LYS A 138 -24.00 -13.60 -30.88
C LYS A 138 -23.17 -14.80 -30.43
N GLU A 139 -22.14 -14.60 -29.61
CA GLU A 139 -21.29 -15.71 -29.12
C GLU A 139 -22.05 -16.69 -28.21
N ARG A 140 -23.06 -16.23 -27.45
CA ARG A 140 -23.95 -17.12 -26.68
C ARG A 140 -24.80 -18.00 -27.57
N GLU A 141 -25.38 -17.44 -28.63
CA GLU A 141 -26.13 -18.24 -29.61
C GLU A 141 -25.21 -19.27 -30.29
N LYS A 142 -23.98 -18.88 -30.64
CA LYS A 142 -22.97 -19.83 -31.14
C LYS A 142 -22.72 -20.98 -30.17
N GLN A 143 -22.48 -20.68 -28.89
CA GLN A 143 -22.27 -21.73 -27.88
C GLN A 143 -23.51 -22.60 -27.66
N LYS A 144 -24.71 -22.02 -27.69
CA LYS A 144 -25.96 -22.80 -27.65
C LYS A 144 -26.04 -23.77 -28.82
N HIS A 145 -25.73 -23.34 -30.03
CA HIS A 145 -25.69 -24.24 -31.20
C HIS A 145 -24.67 -25.37 -31.03
N VAL A 146 -23.48 -25.07 -30.53
CA VAL A 146 -22.45 -26.08 -30.22
C VAL A 146 -22.95 -27.06 -29.15
N ALA A 147 -23.58 -26.57 -28.08
CA ALA A 147 -24.11 -27.39 -27.00
C ALA A 147 -25.30 -28.25 -27.43
N MET A 148 -26.22 -27.71 -28.25
CA MET A 148 -27.36 -28.44 -28.81
C MET A 148 -26.86 -29.60 -29.68
N ARG A 149 -25.93 -29.32 -30.61
CA ARG A 149 -25.32 -30.35 -31.45
C ARG A 149 -24.61 -31.42 -30.61
N ALA A 150 -23.87 -31.00 -29.59
CA ALA A 150 -23.20 -31.93 -28.67
C ALA A 150 -24.20 -32.83 -27.92
N GLN A 151 -25.33 -32.28 -27.47
CA GLN A 151 -26.37 -33.02 -26.74
C GLN A 151 -27.11 -34.01 -27.66
N GLU A 152 -27.40 -33.61 -28.89
CA GLU A 152 -27.97 -34.50 -29.92
C GLU A 152 -27.07 -35.72 -30.16
N GLU A 153 -25.78 -35.49 -30.38
CA GLU A 153 -24.83 -36.58 -30.64
C GLU A 153 -24.58 -37.44 -29.40
N LYS A 154 -24.61 -36.85 -28.20
CA LYS A 154 -24.55 -37.60 -26.93
C LYS A 154 -25.78 -38.49 -26.74
N ARG A 155 -26.99 -38.02 -27.11
CA ARG A 155 -28.22 -38.85 -27.10
C ARG A 155 -28.14 -40.02 -28.08
N LYS A 156 -27.34 -39.89 -29.13
CA LYS A 156 -27.05 -40.98 -30.09
C LYS A 156 -25.96 -41.94 -29.59
N GLY A 157 -25.46 -41.77 -28.36
CA GLY A 157 -24.44 -42.64 -27.77
C GLY A 157 -23.00 -42.33 -28.17
N LYS A 158 -22.75 -41.21 -28.85
CA LYS A 158 -21.41 -40.83 -29.30
C LYS A 158 -20.56 -40.19 -28.20
N LEU A 159 -19.24 -40.32 -28.31
CA LEU A 159 -18.30 -39.68 -27.41
C LEU A 159 -18.11 -38.22 -27.81
N VAL A 160 -18.58 -37.31 -26.94
CA VAL A 160 -18.58 -35.88 -27.23
C VAL A 160 -17.73 -35.10 -26.23
N LYS A 161 -16.86 -34.21 -26.73
CA LYS A 161 -16.12 -33.22 -25.93
C LYS A 161 -16.37 -31.82 -26.47
N ILE A 162 -16.76 -30.88 -25.59
CA ILE A 162 -17.03 -29.48 -25.95
C ILE A 162 -15.79 -28.65 -25.64
N GLY A 163 -15.36 -27.83 -26.60
CA GLY A 163 -14.29 -26.84 -26.45
C GLY A 163 -14.76 -25.45 -26.84
N TYR A 164 -13.87 -24.45 -26.73
CA TYR A 164 -14.18 -23.10 -27.16
C TYR A 164 -14.37 -23.05 -28.69
N SER A 165 -15.57 -22.68 -29.14
CA SER A 165 -15.95 -22.63 -30.56
C SER A 165 -15.76 -23.94 -31.34
N LYS A 166 -15.76 -25.08 -30.64
CA LYS A 166 -15.62 -26.41 -31.27
C LYS A 166 -16.30 -27.52 -30.48
N VAL A 167 -16.62 -28.62 -31.16
CA VAL A 167 -17.07 -29.88 -30.56
C VAL A 167 -16.31 -31.03 -31.20
N ILE A 168 -15.88 -31.99 -30.41
CA ILE A 168 -15.24 -33.21 -30.88
C ILE A 168 -16.25 -34.34 -30.71
N ILE A 169 -16.60 -35.01 -31.80
CA ILE A 169 -17.58 -36.11 -31.85
C ILE A 169 -16.86 -37.33 -32.39
N ASP A 170 -16.73 -38.39 -31.58
CA ASP A 170 -16.03 -39.63 -31.93
C ASP A 170 -14.62 -39.41 -32.52
N GLY A 171 -13.91 -38.41 -31.99
CA GLY A 171 -12.55 -38.05 -32.43
C GLY A 171 -12.48 -37.07 -33.60
N VAL A 172 -13.60 -36.76 -34.26
CA VAL A 172 -13.65 -35.76 -35.34
C VAL A 172 -13.88 -34.37 -34.75
N GLU A 173 -13.02 -33.41 -35.07
CA GLU A 173 -13.16 -32.02 -34.64
C GLU A 173 -14.10 -31.25 -35.58
N TRP A 174 -15.17 -30.70 -35.01
CA TRP A 174 -16.09 -29.78 -35.68
C TRP A 174 -15.85 -28.38 -35.11
N ARG A 175 -15.47 -27.44 -35.95
CA ARG A 175 -15.13 -26.08 -35.55
C ARG A 175 -16.14 -25.09 -36.10
N TRP A 176 -16.46 -24.08 -35.30
CA TRP A 176 -17.37 -23.03 -35.70
C TRP A 176 -16.71 -22.16 -36.77
N ASN A 177 -17.27 -22.14 -37.98
CA ASN A 177 -16.84 -21.25 -39.05
C ASN A 177 -17.54 -19.88 -38.90
N ARG A 178 -16.74 -18.80 -38.91
CA ARG A 178 -17.23 -17.43 -38.71
C ARG A 178 -18.00 -16.90 -39.92
N ASN A 179 -17.73 -17.41 -41.12
CA ASN A 179 -18.31 -16.93 -42.38
C ASN A 179 -19.66 -17.60 -42.66
N SER A 180 -19.77 -18.91 -42.40
CA SER A 180 -21.00 -19.68 -42.61
C SER A 180 -21.92 -19.72 -41.38
N GLU A 181 -21.44 -19.23 -40.22
CA GLU A 181 -22.14 -19.29 -38.92
C GLU A 181 -22.63 -20.71 -38.56
N GLN A 182 -21.84 -21.73 -38.93
CA GLN A 182 -22.18 -23.14 -38.69
C GLN A 182 -20.96 -23.94 -38.19
N LEU A 183 -21.23 -25.10 -37.61
CA LEU A 183 -20.20 -26.08 -37.27
C LEU A 183 -19.82 -26.86 -38.52
N GLU A 184 -18.57 -26.75 -38.92
CA GLU A 184 -18.01 -27.48 -40.05
C GLU A 184 -16.96 -28.47 -39.57
N ILE A 185 -16.83 -29.58 -40.27
CA ILE A 185 -15.78 -30.57 -40.00
C ILE A 185 -14.45 -29.89 -40.30
N HIS A 186 -13.60 -29.81 -39.28
CA HIS A 186 -12.23 -29.34 -39.45
C HIS A 186 -11.39 -30.56 -39.82
N GLU A 187 -11.30 -30.85 -41.12
CA GLU A 187 -10.39 -31.88 -41.61
C GLU A 187 -8.96 -31.50 -41.22
N THR A 188 -8.38 -32.26 -40.30
CA THR A 188 -6.94 -32.25 -40.11
C THR A 188 -6.37 -32.95 -41.34
N LYS A 189 -5.86 -32.17 -42.31
CA LYS A 189 -4.94 -32.74 -43.28
C LYS A 189 -3.77 -33.32 -42.47
N ASN A 190 -3.58 -34.64 -42.61
CA ASN A 190 -2.34 -35.32 -42.24
C ASN A 190 -1.13 -34.57 -42.82
#